data_AF-A0A947JEW5-F1
#
_entry.id   AF-A0A947JEW5-F1
#
_cell.length_a   1.000
_cell.length_b   1.000
_cell.length_c   1.000
_cell.angle_alpha   90.00
_cell.angle_beta   90.00
_cell.angle_gamma   90.00
#
_symmetry.space_group_name_H-M   'P 1'
#
loop_
_entity.id
_entity.type
_entity.pdbx_description
1 polymer ?
#
loop_
_entity_poly.entity_id
_entity_poly.type
_entity_poly.pdbx_seq_one_letter_code
_entity_poly.pdbx_strand_id
1 'polypeptide(L)'
;MKKGFIFLAILIAGLITASHGAQATDDFNFMQKVTVSSNEVIDDNFVRFGNEIIIDGDINGDVIVAGNTITINGQVLGDVIAAGENITINGQVAGNVRVGATNVTINSQVGKNVNIGANTATLTDQAGVGWTLSFLVKKSPLMGQSAAVYGVLPMRLT
;
A
#
# COMPACT_ATOMS: atom_id res chain seq x y z
N MET A 1 -10.58 -19.60 6.08
CA MET A 1 -9.48 -18.68 5.67
C MET A 1 -9.97 -17.23 5.80
N LYS A 2 -9.88 -16.62 6.99
CA LYS A 2 -10.34 -15.23 7.23
C LYS A 2 -9.49 -14.46 8.25
N LYS A 3 -8.48 -15.09 8.87
CA LYS A 3 -7.83 -14.55 10.08
C LYS A 3 -6.72 -13.53 9.80
N GLY A 4 -6.00 -13.64 8.67
CA GLY A 4 -4.92 -12.70 8.33
C GLY A 4 -5.39 -11.29 7.95
N PHE A 5 -6.53 -11.19 7.26
CA PHE A 5 -7.14 -9.92 6.86
C PHE A 5 -7.68 -9.12 8.06
N ILE A 6 -8.09 -9.82 9.12
CA ILE A 6 -8.62 -9.23 10.35
C ILE A 6 -7.51 -8.54 11.16
N PHE A 7 -6.27 -9.07 11.16
CA PHE A 7 -5.17 -8.45 11.90
C PHE A 7 -4.69 -7.12 11.31
N LEU A 8 -4.71 -6.95 9.98
CA LEU A 8 -4.34 -5.67 9.34
C LEU A 8 -5.44 -4.61 9.50
N ALA A 9 -6.72 -5.01 9.43
CA ALA A 9 -7.85 -4.11 9.68
C ALA A 9 -7.91 -3.63 11.14
N ILE A 10 -7.58 -4.49 12.11
CA ILE A 10 -7.51 -4.12 13.54
C ILE A 10 -6.36 -3.14 13.82
N LEU A 11 -5.24 -3.25 13.08
CA LEU A 11 -4.09 -2.34 13.24
C LEU A 11 -4.37 -0.94 12.69
N ILE A 12 -5.13 -0.84 11.60
CA ILE A 12 -5.59 0.45 11.04
C ILE A 12 -6.58 1.14 11.99
N ALA A 13 -7.49 0.38 12.64
CA ALA A 13 -8.45 0.95 13.60
C ALA A 13 -7.78 1.48 14.90
N GLY A 14 -6.63 0.93 15.28
CA GLY A 14 -5.89 1.33 16.48
C GLY A 14 -5.08 2.63 16.34
N LEU A 15 -4.87 3.14 15.12
CA LEU A 15 -4.10 4.37 14.83
C LEU A 15 -4.99 5.62 14.68
N ILE A 16 -6.32 5.51 14.78
CA ILE A 16 -7.27 6.62 14.63
C ILE A 16 -7.52 7.32 15.99
N THR A 17 -6.57 7.34 16.91
CA THR A 17 -6.70 8.11 18.16
C THR A 17 -5.77 9.31 18.19
N ALA A 18 -6.41 10.48 18.22
CA ALA A 18 -5.90 11.81 18.52
C ALA A 18 -5.15 12.56 17.41
N SER A 19 -5.89 13.35 16.62
CA SER A 19 -5.75 14.83 16.57
C SER A 19 -6.36 15.45 15.32
N HIS A 20 -7.67 15.67 15.26
CA HIS A 20 -8.23 16.66 14.31
C HIS A 20 -9.37 17.42 14.99
N GLY A 21 -9.10 18.67 15.34
CA GLY A 21 -10.12 19.62 15.79
C GLY A 21 -11.13 19.84 14.68
N ALA A 22 -12.40 19.76 15.05
CA ALA A 22 -13.60 20.17 14.30
C ALA A 22 -13.41 20.62 12.85
N GLN A 23 -13.46 19.69 11.88
CA GLN A 23 -14.01 19.96 10.55
C GLN A 23 -14.69 18.70 10.00
N ALA A 24 -15.95 18.89 9.59
CA ALA A 24 -16.85 18.04 8.83
C ALA A 24 -16.97 16.55 9.24
N THR A 25 -18.21 16.09 9.36
CA THR A 25 -18.51 14.69 9.07
C THR A 25 -18.18 14.46 7.60
N ASP A 26 -16.91 14.21 7.29
CA ASP A 26 -16.56 13.47 6.08
C ASP A 26 -17.22 12.11 6.29
N ASP A 27 -18.45 11.99 5.80
CA ASP A 27 -19.16 10.73 5.76
C ASP A 27 -18.17 9.71 5.19
N PHE A 28 -17.86 8.68 5.97
CA PHE A 28 -17.00 7.57 5.57
C PHE A 28 -17.67 6.84 4.41
N ASN A 29 -17.61 7.45 3.22
CA ASN A 29 -18.36 7.02 2.07
C ASN A 29 -17.47 6.14 1.23
N PHE A 30 -17.54 4.84 1.50
CA PHE A 30 -16.85 3.82 0.72
C PHE A 30 -17.28 3.75 -0.74
N MET A 31 -18.27 4.52 -1.19
CA MET A 31 -18.66 4.62 -2.60
C MET A 31 -17.96 5.75 -3.36
N GLN A 32 -17.24 6.64 -2.67
CA GLN A 32 -16.64 7.82 -3.31
C GLN A 32 -15.31 7.50 -4.01
N LYS A 33 -14.99 8.29 -5.04
CA LYS A 33 -13.66 8.35 -5.64
C LYS A 33 -12.84 9.43 -4.93
N VAL A 34 -11.65 9.08 -4.47
CA VAL A 34 -10.67 10.02 -3.88
C VAL A 34 -9.52 10.17 -4.86
N THR A 35 -9.07 11.39 -5.10
CA THR A 35 -7.96 11.65 -6.02
C THR A 35 -7.02 12.71 -5.45
N VAL A 36 -5.72 12.49 -5.61
CA VAL A 36 -4.65 13.50 -5.45
C VAL A 36 -4.05 13.70 -6.83
N SER A 37 -4.13 14.91 -7.37
CA SER A 37 -3.70 15.22 -8.73
C SER A 37 -2.17 15.27 -8.82
N SER A 38 -1.59 15.04 -10.00
CA SER A 38 -0.13 14.98 -10.19
C SER A 38 0.63 16.27 -9.89
N ASN A 39 -0.06 17.41 -9.83
CA ASN A 39 0.51 18.71 -9.46
C ASN A 39 0.34 19.05 -7.97
N GLU A 40 -0.25 18.14 -7.19
CA GLU A 40 -0.47 18.32 -5.76
C GLU A 40 0.66 17.65 -4.97
N VAL A 41 1.06 18.29 -3.89
CA VAL A 41 1.95 17.72 -2.87
C VAL A 41 1.22 17.82 -1.55
N ILE A 42 1.03 16.69 -0.88
CA ILE A 42 0.45 16.64 0.46
C ILE A 42 1.61 16.57 1.46
N ASP A 43 1.82 17.66 2.19
CA ASP A 43 2.90 17.78 3.17
C ASP A 43 2.52 17.22 4.55
N ASP A 44 1.81 16.08 4.56
CA ASP A 44 1.36 15.37 5.75
C ASP A 44 1.00 13.92 5.38
N ASN A 45 0.54 13.14 6.36
CA ASN A 45 -0.02 11.81 6.19
C ASN A 45 -1.34 11.86 5.40
N PHE A 46 -1.48 10.94 4.45
CA PHE A 46 -2.69 10.77 3.66
C PHE A 46 -3.50 9.57 4.17
N VAL A 47 -4.54 9.85 4.95
CA VAL A 47 -5.43 8.82 5.52
C VAL A 47 -6.82 8.94 4.92
N ARG A 48 -7.22 8.03 4.01
CA ARG A 48 -8.51 8.11 3.29
C ARG A 48 -9.14 6.76 3.02
N PHE A 49 -10.46 6.75 2.96
CA PHE A 49 -11.27 5.58 2.63
C PHE A 49 -12.23 5.92 1.49
N GLY A 50 -12.41 5.00 0.54
CA GLY A 50 -13.24 5.23 -0.65
C GLY A 50 -13.41 3.97 -1.50
N ASN A 51 -14.20 4.02 -2.58
CA ASN A 51 -14.31 2.90 -3.52
C ASN A 51 -13.07 2.83 -4.41
N GLU A 52 -12.67 3.99 -4.93
CA GLU A 52 -11.52 4.16 -5.82
C GLU A 52 -10.63 5.26 -5.24
N ILE A 53 -9.34 4.98 -5.08
CA ILE A 53 -8.35 5.94 -4.58
C ILE A 53 -7.23 6.02 -5.60
N ILE A 54 -6.97 7.22 -6.11
CA ILE A 54 -5.91 7.49 -7.08
C ILE A 54 -5.00 8.58 -6.49
N ILE A 55 -3.72 8.28 -6.31
CA ILE A 55 -2.74 9.23 -5.78
C ILE A 55 -1.71 9.49 -6.88
N ASP A 56 -1.97 10.48 -7.73
CA ASP A 56 -1.07 10.90 -8.80
C ASP A 56 0.01 11.88 -8.32
N GLY A 57 -0.30 12.68 -7.30
CA GLY A 57 0.63 13.62 -6.67
C GLY A 57 1.46 13.02 -5.54
N ASP A 58 2.44 13.78 -5.07
CA ASP A 58 3.41 13.33 -4.06
C ASP A 58 2.87 13.48 -2.64
N ILE A 59 3.24 12.55 -1.76
CA ILE A 59 2.89 12.53 -0.34
C ILE A 59 4.18 12.54 0.48
N ASN A 60 4.39 13.60 1.26
CA ASN A 60 5.59 13.73 2.10
C ASN A 60 5.48 12.98 3.44
N GLY A 61 4.30 12.44 3.76
CA GLY A 61 4.05 11.58 4.92
C GLY A 61 3.76 10.12 4.56
N ASP A 62 3.03 9.45 5.45
CA ASP A 62 2.55 8.08 5.29
C ASP A 62 1.23 8.04 4.51
N VAL A 63 1.01 6.97 3.73
CA VAL A 63 -0.27 6.70 3.06
C VAL A 63 -0.97 5.55 3.77
N ILE A 64 -2.15 5.81 4.33
CA ILE A 64 -3.00 4.82 5.00
C ILE A 64 -4.36 4.82 4.34
N VAL A 65 -4.61 3.86 3.45
CA VAL A 65 -5.82 3.87 2.60
C VAL A 65 -6.54 2.54 2.57
N ALA A 66 -7.86 2.57 2.45
CA ALA A 66 -8.62 1.38 2.10
C ALA A 66 -9.74 1.66 1.10
N GLY A 67 -9.89 0.76 0.13
CA GLY A 67 -10.88 0.87 -0.93
C GLY A 67 -10.90 -0.32 -1.86
N ASN A 68 -11.82 -0.37 -2.83
CA ASN A 68 -11.87 -1.47 -3.79
C ASN A 68 -10.62 -1.42 -4.70
N THR A 69 -10.40 -0.27 -5.35
CA THR A 69 -9.26 -0.06 -6.25
C THR A 69 -8.39 1.08 -5.73
N ILE A 70 -7.09 0.82 -5.57
CA ILE A 70 -6.11 1.79 -5.07
C ILE A 70 -4.95 1.85 -6.06
N THR A 71 -4.64 3.04 -6.56
CA THR A 71 -3.49 3.30 -7.43
C THR A 71 -2.64 4.42 -6.83
N ILE A 72 -1.35 4.16 -6.61
CA ILE A 72 -0.40 5.14 -6.06
C ILE A 72 0.69 5.36 -7.12
N ASN A 73 0.61 6.48 -7.83
CA ASN A 73 1.54 6.87 -8.88
C ASN A 73 2.59 7.87 -8.40
N GLY A 74 2.22 8.79 -7.50
CA GLY A 74 3.15 9.75 -6.91
C GLY A 74 4.08 9.14 -5.86
N GLN A 75 5.15 9.86 -5.54
CA GLN A 75 6.13 9.45 -4.54
C GLN A 75 5.51 9.48 -3.14
N VAL A 76 5.88 8.52 -2.29
CA VAL A 76 5.55 8.49 -0.87
C VAL A 76 6.84 8.50 -0.06
N LEU A 77 7.09 9.56 0.70
CA LEU A 77 8.30 9.66 1.54
C LEU A 77 8.19 8.83 2.84
N GLY A 78 6.97 8.51 3.27
CA GLY A 78 6.70 7.65 4.40
C GLY A 78 6.49 6.17 4.05
N ASP A 79 5.69 5.51 4.88
CA ASP A 79 5.20 4.14 4.71
C ASP A 79 3.88 4.12 3.92
N VAL A 80 3.60 3.00 3.23
CA VAL A 80 2.30 2.70 2.63
C VAL A 80 1.64 1.55 3.38
N ILE A 81 0.45 1.79 3.91
CA ILE A 81 -0.46 0.79 4.46
C ILE A 81 -1.75 0.84 3.65
N ALA A 82 -2.02 -0.22 2.88
CA ALA A 82 -3.20 -0.23 2.01
C ALA A 82 -3.97 -1.55 2.05
N ALA A 83 -5.29 -1.46 2.00
CA ALA A 83 -6.17 -2.63 1.95
C ALA A 83 -7.26 -2.48 0.86
N GLY A 84 -7.44 -3.50 0.02
CA GLY A 84 -8.42 -3.42 -1.05
C GLY A 84 -8.65 -4.68 -1.86
N GLU A 85 -9.31 -4.57 -3.02
CA GLU A 85 -9.40 -5.66 -3.97
C GLU A 85 -8.21 -5.64 -4.93
N ASN A 86 -7.92 -4.47 -5.50
CA ASN A 86 -6.84 -4.25 -6.45
C ASN A 86 -5.97 -3.09 -5.98
N ILE A 87 -4.68 -3.36 -5.75
CA ILE A 87 -3.70 -2.36 -5.33
C ILE A 87 -2.56 -2.32 -6.33
N THR A 88 -2.28 -1.15 -6.89
CA THR A 88 -1.12 -0.90 -7.75
C THR A 88 -0.27 0.23 -7.18
N ILE A 89 1.02 -0.02 -6.97
CA ILE A 89 1.98 0.97 -6.49
C ILE A 89 3.04 1.17 -7.57
N ASN A 90 2.98 2.32 -8.24
CA ASN A 90 3.91 2.75 -9.29
C ASN A 90 4.91 3.80 -8.78
N GLY A 91 4.51 4.61 -7.80
CA GLY A 91 5.39 5.61 -7.19
C GLY A 91 6.41 5.00 -6.24
N GLN A 92 7.58 5.64 -6.13
CA GLN A 92 8.62 5.23 -5.17
C GLN A 92 8.10 5.39 -3.73
N VAL A 93 8.38 4.41 -2.88
CA VAL A 93 8.07 4.45 -1.45
C VAL A 93 9.37 4.44 -0.68
N ALA A 94 9.71 5.51 0.04
CA ALA A 94 10.96 5.55 0.80
C ALA A 94 10.91 4.67 2.07
N GLY A 95 9.73 4.46 2.62
CA GLY A 95 9.48 3.61 3.78
C GLY A 95 9.18 2.15 3.47
N ASN A 96 8.28 1.57 4.26
CA ASN A 96 7.78 0.21 4.14
C ASN A 96 6.46 0.18 3.36
N VAL A 97 6.20 -0.94 2.69
CA VAL A 97 4.89 -1.25 2.11
C VAL A 97 4.27 -2.42 2.86
N ARG A 98 3.05 -2.23 3.36
CA ARG A 98 2.24 -3.27 4.02
C ARG A 98 0.86 -3.28 3.38
N VAL A 99 0.59 -4.30 2.57
CA VAL A 99 -0.62 -4.32 1.73
C VAL A 99 -1.37 -5.63 1.84
N GLY A 100 -2.70 -5.51 1.86
CA GLY A 100 -3.63 -6.64 1.87
C GLY A 100 -4.65 -6.51 0.75
N ALA A 101 -4.62 -7.37 -0.27
CA ALA A 101 -5.60 -7.30 -1.35
C ALA A 101 -5.95 -8.62 -2.03
N THR A 102 -6.89 -8.62 -2.98
CA THR A 102 -7.02 -9.78 -3.89
C THR A 102 -5.83 -9.80 -4.85
N ASN A 103 -5.54 -8.67 -5.50
CA ASN A 103 -4.44 -8.54 -6.44
C ASN A 103 -3.55 -7.36 -6.03
N VAL A 104 -2.25 -7.59 -5.94
CA VAL A 104 -1.25 -6.56 -5.64
C VAL A 104 -0.22 -6.51 -6.77
N THR A 105 0.03 -5.31 -7.28
CA THR A 105 1.13 -5.03 -8.21
C THR A 105 2.05 -3.97 -7.62
N ILE A 106 3.34 -4.28 -7.47
CA ILE A 106 4.39 -3.32 -7.13
C ILE A 106 5.26 -3.12 -8.36
N ASN A 107 5.33 -1.88 -8.82
CA ASN A 107 6.06 -1.46 -10.01
C ASN A 107 7.08 -0.35 -9.68
N SER A 108 7.57 -0.35 -8.45
CA SER A 108 8.38 0.74 -7.91
C SER A 108 9.45 0.28 -6.95
N GLN A 109 10.38 1.18 -6.64
CA GLN A 109 11.37 1.00 -5.60
C GLN A 109 10.75 1.25 -4.23
N VAL A 110 10.95 0.31 -3.31
CA VAL A 110 10.57 0.39 -1.90
C VAL A 110 11.85 0.39 -1.07
N GLY A 111 12.10 1.48 -0.34
CA GLY A 111 13.35 1.71 0.37
C GLY A 111 13.61 0.71 1.51
N LYS A 112 12.55 0.18 2.13
CA LYS A 112 12.65 -0.75 3.27
C LYS A 112 12.00 -2.10 2.96
N ASN A 113 10.99 -2.49 3.73
CA ASN A 113 10.37 -3.81 3.67
C ASN A 113 9.06 -3.79 2.89
N VAL A 114 8.74 -4.91 2.25
CA VAL A 114 7.45 -5.15 1.59
C VAL A 114 6.79 -6.38 2.21
N ASN A 115 5.56 -6.22 2.68
CA ASN A 115 4.74 -7.28 3.25
C ASN A 115 3.43 -7.34 2.49
N ILE A 116 3.20 -8.44 1.76
CA ILE A 116 2.03 -8.59 0.90
C ILE A 116 1.19 -9.78 1.35
N GLY A 117 -0.06 -9.52 1.74
CA GLY A 117 -1.09 -10.54 1.90
C GLY A 117 -2.06 -10.50 0.73
N ALA A 118 -2.03 -11.47 -0.18
CA ALA A 118 -2.91 -11.42 -1.36
C ALA A 118 -3.37 -12.76 -1.94
N ASN A 119 -4.31 -12.73 -2.90
CA ASN A 119 -4.55 -13.91 -3.74
C ASN A 119 -3.43 -14.03 -4.77
N THR A 120 -3.12 -12.92 -5.44
CA THR A 120 -2.00 -12.77 -6.37
C THR A 120 -1.13 -11.57 -5.99
N ALA A 121 0.17 -11.71 -6.18
CA ALA A 121 1.13 -10.62 -6.03
C ALA A 121 2.09 -10.63 -7.22
N THR A 122 2.30 -9.47 -7.80
CA THR A 122 3.23 -9.23 -8.91
C THR A 122 4.19 -8.13 -8.52
N LEU A 123 5.49 -8.40 -8.62
CA LEU A 123 6.51 -7.37 -8.63
C LEU A 123 7.07 -7.33 -10.05
N THR A 124 7.02 -6.17 -10.69
CA THR A 124 7.49 -6.01 -12.07
C THR A 124 9.02 -5.94 -12.13
N ASP A 125 9.58 -5.84 -13.34
CA ASP A 125 11.01 -5.59 -13.54
C ASP A 125 11.50 -4.25 -12.95
N GLN A 126 10.60 -3.31 -12.67
CA GLN A 126 10.92 -2.03 -12.03
C GLN A 126 10.90 -2.11 -10.50
N ALA A 127 10.45 -3.23 -9.94
CA ALA A 127 10.33 -3.38 -8.51
C ALA A 127 11.70 -3.65 -7.87
N GLY A 128 12.00 -2.90 -6.81
CA GLY A 128 13.17 -3.14 -5.97
C GLY A 128 12.78 -3.02 -4.51
N VAL A 129 13.18 -3.98 -3.70
CA VAL A 129 12.93 -3.98 -2.26
C VAL A 129 14.25 -3.84 -1.55
N GLY A 130 14.43 -2.74 -0.83
CA GLY A 130 15.69 -2.44 -0.15
C GLY A 130 16.07 -3.53 0.83
N TRP A 131 15.12 -4.00 1.64
CA TRP A 131 15.38 -4.98 2.69
C TRP A 131 14.58 -6.26 2.47
N THR A 132 13.58 -6.52 3.32
CA THR A 132 12.87 -7.80 3.34
C THR A 132 11.64 -7.75 2.45
N LEU A 133 11.45 -8.80 1.66
CA LEU A 133 10.21 -9.05 0.94
C LEU A 133 9.54 -10.30 1.53
N SER A 134 8.31 -10.15 2.01
CA SER A 134 7.51 -11.24 2.56
C SER A 134 6.16 -11.32 1.86
N PHE A 135 5.72 -12.56 1.61
CA PHE A 135 4.44 -12.85 0.97
C PHE A 135 3.63 -13.83 1.80
N LEU A 136 2.35 -13.54 1.94
CA LEU A 136 1.33 -14.50 2.27
C LEU A 136 0.33 -14.52 1.12
N VAL A 137 0.59 -15.38 0.13
CA VAL A 137 -0.22 -15.44 -1.09
C VAL A 137 -0.80 -16.82 -1.35
N LYS A 138 -1.96 -16.88 -2.01
CA LYS A 138 -2.57 -18.15 -2.41
C LYS A 138 -1.94 -18.74 -3.66
N LYS A 139 -1.57 -17.88 -4.62
CA LYS A 139 -0.84 -18.25 -5.84
C LYS A 139 0.59 -17.77 -5.72
N SER A 140 1.54 -18.54 -6.27
CA SER A 140 2.95 -18.15 -6.28
C SER A 140 3.12 -16.72 -6.81
N PRO A 141 3.89 -15.84 -6.13
CA PRO A 141 4.13 -14.50 -6.61
C PRO A 141 4.78 -14.52 -7.99
N LEU A 142 4.42 -13.56 -8.83
CA LEU A 142 5.14 -13.29 -10.06
C LEU A 142 6.23 -12.25 -9.77
N MET A 143 7.46 -12.59 -10.13
CA MET A 143 8.62 -11.71 -10.02
C MET A 143 9.09 -11.38 -11.44
N GLY A 144 9.27 -10.10 -11.73
CA GLY A 144 10.00 -9.66 -12.91
C GLY A 144 11.41 -10.25 -12.90
N GLN A 145 11.96 -10.51 -14.09
CA GLN A 145 13.32 -11.01 -14.23
C GLN A 145 14.35 -10.06 -13.60
N SER A 146 14.05 -8.76 -13.56
CA SER A 146 14.91 -7.73 -12.97
C SER A 146 14.46 -7.28 -11.57
N ALA A 147 13.39 -7.87 -11.03
CA ALA A 147 12.93 -7.54 -9.69
C ALA A 147 14.00 -7.92 -8.66
N ALA A 148 14.40 -6.96 -7.82
CA ALA A 148 15.50 -7.14 -6.89
C ALA A 148 15.05 -7.04 -5.43
N VAL A 149 15.64 -7.87 -4.56
CA VAL A 149 15.51 -7.78 -3.11
C VAL A 149 16.92 -7.68 -2.55
N TYR A 150 17.27 -6.52 -2.00
CA TYR A 150 18.64 -6.22 -1.57
C TYR A 150 18.91 -6.63 -0.11
N GLY A 151 17.90 -7.08 0.64
CA GLY A 151 18.01 -7.62 2.00
C GLY A 151 17.87 -9.15 2.11
N VAL A 152 18.17 -9.68 3.30
CA VAL A 152 18.17 -11.12 3.60
C VAL A 152 16.78 -11.75 3.36
N LEU A 153 16.69 -12.68 2.41
CA LEU A 153 15.51 -13.52 2.20
C LEU A 153 15.43 -14.59 3.32
N PRO A 154 14.43 -14.62 4.22
CA PRO A 154 14.05 -15.88 4.85
C PRO A 154 13.26 -16.68 3.80
N MET A 155 13.99 -17.38 2.93
CA MET A 155 13.39 -18.38 2.05
C MET A 155 12.83 -19.51 2.91
N ARG A 156 11.51 -19.62 3.03
CA ARG A 156 10.84 -20.89 3.37
C ARG A 156 9.71 -21.16 2.38
N LEU A 157 10.10 -21.81 1.29
CA LEU A 157 9.19 -22.67 0.54
C LEU A 157 9.15 -24.01 1.28
N THR A 158 7.97 -24.40 1.75
CA THR A 158 7.62 -25.80 2.06
C THR A 158 6.45 -26.16 1.19
#